data_AF-A0A4D8PT14-F1
#
_entry.id   AF-A0A4D8PT14-F1
#
_cell.length_a   1.000
_cell.length_b   1.000
_cell.length_c   1.000
_cell.angle_alpha   90.00
_cell.angle_beta   90.00
_cell.angle_gamma   90.00
#
_symmetry.space_group_name_H-M   'P 1'
#
loop_
_entity.id
_entity.type
_entity.pdbx_description
1 polymer ?
#
loop_
_entity_poly.entity_id
_entity_poly.type
_entity_poly.pdbx_seq_one_letter_code
_entity_poly.pdbx_strand_id
1 'polypeptide(L)'
;MSGHCGDMNARDENSDSDIPAKLKALRGKTGLSVREVAEKLGWPASTYSTYEGRYKKSYLPPEKARPIAELFHQYGVDRNDVLMLAGIATSAQPGAEEATRADANLIPVDYIATTVQALAENIEESGLSVTPQEQGAIVSVFCRWYNDQVIHGRKPQVLTVSDAKLMLSLLEQFGALSGAGKQSA
;
A
#
# COMPACT_ATOMS: atom_id res chain seq x y z
N MET A 1 -34.85 -47.19 -29.87
CA MET A 1 -35.47 -45.90 -29.47
C MET A 1 -34.36 -45.07 -28.85
N SER A 2 -34.07 -43.93 -29.49
CA SER A 2 -33.41 -42.69 -29.00
C SER A 2 -32.29 -42.87 -27.95
N GLY A 3 -31.00 -42.57 -28.19
CA GLY A 3 -30.42 -41.53 -29.03
C GLY A 3 -30.22 -40.24 -28.24
N HIS A 4 -29.08 -40.04 -27.58
CA HIS A 4 -28.29 -38.80 -27.67
C HIS A 4 -26.90 -38.99 -27.06
N CYS A 5 -25.89 -38.78 -27.91
CA CYS A 5 -24.49 -38.54 -27.58
C CYS A 5 -24.27 -37.02 -27.56
N GLY A 6 -23.26 -36.54 -26.83
CA GLY A 6 -22.80 -35.14 -26.86
C GLY A 6 -23.20 -34.38 -25.59
N ASP A 7 -22.35 -33.68 -24.85
CA ASP A 7 -20.98 -33.27 -25.11
C ASP A 7 -20.29 -33.02 -23.76
N MET A 8 -19.13 -33.64 -23.58
CA MET A 8 -18.10 -33.11 -22.70
C MET A 8 -17.40 -32.01 -23.49
N ASN A 9 -17.85 -30.75 -23.41
CA ASN A 9 -16.97 -29.61 -23.68
C ASN A 9 -17.55 -28.26 -23.27
N ALA A 10 -16.90 -27.65 -22.28
CA ALA A 10 -16.60 -26.21 -22.25
C ALA A 10 -15.58 -25.96 -21.12
N ARG A 11 -14.38 -26.54 -21.28
CA ARG A 11 -13.16 -25.90 -20.78
C ARG A 11 -12.71 -24.93 -21.86
N ASP A 12 -12.18 -23.78 -21.41
CA ASP A 12 -11.61 -22.66 -22.20
C ASP A 12 -12.67 -21.79 -22.91
N GLU A 13 -12.67 -20.45 -22.89
CA GLU A 13 -11.64 -19.43 -22.66
C GLU A 13 -12.30 -18.13 -22.13
N ASN A 14 -11.96 -17.66 -20.92
CA ASN A 14 -11.89 -16.22 -20.62
C ASN A 14 -11.15 -15.97 -19.30
N SER A 15 -9.86 -16.23 -19.29
CA SER A 15 -8.99 -16.24 -18.10
C SER A 15 -8.71 -14.87 -17.45
N ASP A 16 -9.38 -13.78 -17.87
CA ASP A 16 -9.11 -12.44 -17.29
C ASP A 16 -10.27 -11.79 -16.53
N SER A 17 -11.52 -12.28 -16.64
CA SER A 17 -12.71 -11.53 -16.14
C SER A 17 -13.65 -12.27 -15.19
N ASP A 18 -13.24 -13.36 -14.53
CA ASP A 18 -14.09 -14.02 -13.52
C ASP A 18 -14.04 -13.31 -12.16
N ILE A 19 -14.74 -12.18 -12.10
CA ILE A 19 -14.98 -11.39 -10.88
C ILE A 19 -15.60 -12.25 -9.74
N PRO A 20 -16.64 -13.07 -9.98
CA PRO A 20 -17.16 -14.02 -8.99
C PRO A 20 -16.09 -14.89 -8.32
N ALA A 21 -15.25 -15.56 -9.11
CA ALA A 21 -14.22 -16.45 -8.58
C ALA A 21 -13.17 -15.67 -7.78
N LYS A 22 -12.74 -14.50 -8.27
CA LYS A 22 -11.79 -13.63 -7.57
C LYS A 22 -12.35 -13.12 -6.25
N LEU A 23 -13.61 -12.66 -6.22
CA LEU A 23 -14.25 -12.18 -4.99
C LEU A 23 -14.41 -13.31 -3.96
N LYS A 24 -14.78 -14.51 -4.41
CA LYS A 24 -14.87 -15.70 -3.55
C LYS A 24 -13.52 -16.08 -2.95
N ALA A 25 -12.43 -16.01 -3.72
CA ALA A 25 -11.09 -16.28 -3.24
C ALA A 25 -10.66 -15.28 -2.15
N LEU A 26 -10.96 -13.98 -2.34
CA LEU A 26 -10.69 -12.95 -1.34
C LEU A 26 -11.50 -13.15 -0.06
N ARG A 27 -12.78 -13.53 -0.16
CA ARG A 27 -13.56 -13.92 1.01
C ARG A 27 -12.98 -15.15 1.70
N GLY A 28 -12.47 -16.12 0.94
CA GLY A 28 -11.83 -17.32 1.50
C GLY A 28 -10.67 -16.97 2.45
N LYS A 29 -9.91 -15.93 2.14
CA LYS A 29 -8.81 -15.43 2.99
C LYS A 29 -9.29 -14.85 4.33
N THR A 30 -10.52 -14.33 4.41
CA THR A 30 -11.07 -13.75 5.65
C THR A 30 -11.65 -14.80 6.61
N GLY A 31 -11.91 -16.02 6.12
CA GLY A 31 -12.62 -17.05 6.86
C GLY A 31 -14.13 -16.81 7.03
N LEU A 32 -14.66 -15.70 6.49
CA LEU A 32 -16.07 -15.36 6.61
C LEU A 32 -16.94 -16.14 5.62
N SER A 33 -18.11 -16.57 6.07
CA SER A 33 -19.16 -17.10 5.19
C SER A 33 -19.88 -15.98 4.43
N VAL A 34 -20.57 -16.37 3.34
CA VAL A 34 -21.43 -15.47 2.55
C VAL A 34 -22.48 -14.76 3.42
N ARG A 35 -23.02 -15.44 4.43
CA ARG A 35 -24.04 -14.90 5.33
C ARG A 35 -23.46 -13.87 6.28
N GLU A 36 -22.32 -14.15 6.88
CA GLU A 36 -21.64 -13.23 7.79
C GLU A 36 -21.17 -11.96 7.08
N VAL A 37 -20.67 -12.09 5.85
CA VAL A 37 -20.31 -10.92 5.04
C VAL A 37 -21.55 -10.08 4.75
N ALA A 38 -22.65 -10.69 4.30
CA ALA A 38 -23.88 -9.97 4.02
C ALA A 38 -24.44 -9.26 5.26
N GLU A 39 -24.43 -9.92 6.42
CA GLU A 39 -24.86 -9.36 7.70
C GLU A 39 -24.01 -8.15 8.10
N LYS A 40 -22.68 -8.27 8.05
CA LYS A 40 -21.76 -7.18 8.39
C LYS A 40 -21.85 -5.99 7.43
N LEU A 41 -22.24 -6.21 6.18
CA LEU A 41 -22.49 -5.16 5.21
C LEU A 41 -23.91 -4.56 5.30
N GLY A 42 -24.79 -5.15 6.13
CA GLY A 42 -26.21 -4.79 6.19
C GLY A 42 -26.96 -5.10 4.89
N TRP A 43 -26.52 -6.11 4.14
CA TRP A 43 -27.10 -6.50 2.85
C TRP A 43 -27.89 -7.81 2.95
N PRO A 44 -28.92 -8.00 2.11
CA PRO A 44 -29.52 -9.32 1.94
C PRO A 44 -28.49 -10.35 1.46
N ALA A 45 -28.49 -11.56 2.02
CA ALA A 45 -27.55 -12.62 1.63
C ALA A 45 -27.64 -12.97 0.13
N SER A 46 -28.83 -12.87 -0.48
CA SER A 46 -29.05 -13.03 -1.91
C SER A 46 -28.32 -11.98 -2.76
N THR A 47 -28.25 -10.74 -2.27
CA THR A 47 -27.55 -9.63 -2.92
C THR A 47 -26.06 -9.92 -2.96
N TYR A 48 -25.45 -10.27 -1.82
CA TYR A 48 -24.02 -10.59 -1.78
C TYR A 48 -23.70 -11.85 -2.61
N SER A 49 -24.49 -12.92 -2.47
CA SER A 49 -24.31 -14.16 -3.23
C SER A 49 -24.39 -13.97 -4.75
N THR A 50 -25.06 -12.92 -5.24
CA THR A 50 -25.11 -12.62 -6.67
C THR A 50 -23.73 -12.21 -7.20
N TYR A 51 -22.97 -11.43 -6.41
CA TYR A 51 -21.63 -10.97 -6.79
C TYR A 51 -20.59 -12.09 -6.82
N GLU A 52 -20.73 -13.13 -5.97
CA GLU A 52 -19.86 -14.31 -5.96
C GLU A 52 -20.31 -15.46 -6.88
N GLY A 53 -21.45 -15.33 -7.58
CA GLY A 53 -22.03 -16.43 -8.33
C GLY A 53 -22.45 -16.08 -9.76
N ARG A 54 -23.47 -15.23 -9.91
CA ARG A 54 -24.10 -14.95 -11.22
C ARG A 54 -23.70 -13.61 -11.81
N TYR A 55 -22.65 -12.98 -11.28
CA TYR A 55 -22.20 -11.69 -11.76
C TYR A 55 -21.51 -11.84 -13.12
N LYS A 56 -21.98 -11.07 -14.11
CA LYS A 56 -21.50 -11.18 -15.51
C LYS A 56 -20.75 -9.94 -15.99
N LYS A 57 -20.63 -8.90 -15.17
CA LYS A 57 -19.93 -7.68 -15.58
C LYS A 57 -18.44 -7.84 -15.32
N SER A 58 -17.64 -7.20 -16.16
CA SER A 58 -16.18 -7.22 -16.08
C SER A 58 -15.62 -6.56 -14.82
N TYR A 59 -16.41 -5.73 -14.14
CA TYR A 59 -16.01 -5.01 -12.93
C TYR A 59 -17.14 -4.97 -11.91
N LEU A 60 -16.81 -5.14 -10.63
CA LEU A 60 -17.72 -4.87 -9.51
C LEU A 60 -18.13 -3.40 -9.51
N PRO A 61 -19.36 -3.09 -9.08
CA PRO A 61 -19.76 -1.70 -8.91
C PRO A 61 -18.91 -1.05 -7.80
N PRO A 62 -18.27 0.11 -8.04
CA PRO A 62 -17.43 0.82 -7.06
C PRO A 62 -18.08 1.01 -5.69
N GLU A 63 -19.37 1.33 -5.66
CA GLU A 63 -20.17 1.53 -4.46
C GLU A 63 -20.37 0.24 -3.65
N LYS A 64 -20.19 -0.92 -4.27
CA LYS A 64 -20.20 -2.24 -3.61
C LYS A 64 -18.80 -2.71 -3.25
N ALA A 65 -17.81 -2.44 -4.11
CA ALA A 65 -16.43 -2.84 -3.85
C ALA A 65 -15.82 -2.13 -2.63
N ARG A 66 -16.09 -0.83 -2.44
CA ARG A 66 -15.57 -0.06 -1.28
C ARG A 66 -15.95 -0.65 0.08
N PRO A 67 -17.24 -0.89 0.41
CA PRO A 67 -17.59 -1.46 1.71
C PRO A 67 -17.13 -2.92 1.86
N ILE A 68 -17.08 -3.70 0.78
CA ILE A 68 -16.49 -5.05 0.82
C ILE A 68 -14.99 -4.98 1.13
N ALA A 69 -14.26 -4.06 0.50
CA ALA A 69 -12.83 -3.85 0.72
C ALA A 69 -12.55 -3.48 2.17
N GLU A 70 -13.30 -2.53 2.73
CA GLU A 70 -13.14 -2.10 4.12
C GLU A 70 -13.46 -3.23 5.10
N LEU A 71 -14.52 -3.99 4.84
CA LEU A 71 -14.84 -5.17 5.65
C LEU A 71 -13.71 -6.20 5.58
N PHE A 72 -13.24 -6.57 4.38
CA PHE A 72 -12.23 -7.60 4.21
C PHE A 72 -10.87 -7.19 4.78
N HIS A 73 -10.58 -5.88 4.79
CA HIS A 73 -9.39 -5.33 5.40
C HIS A 73 -9.26 -5.61 6.89
N GLN A 74 -10.39 -5.56 7.61
CA GLN A 74 -10.44 -5.88 9.04
C GLN A 74 -10.08 -7.35 9.34
N TYR A 75 -10.11 -8.21 8.30
CA TYR A 75 -9.78 -9.62 8.37
C TYR A 75 -8.48 -9.96 7.62
N GLY A 76 -7.62 -8.96 7.37
CA GLY A 76 -6.26 -9.16 6.85
C GLY A 76 -6.12 -9.17 5.33
N VAL A 77 -7.21 -8.99 4.56
CA VAL A 77 -7.14 -8.89 3.09
C VAL A 77 -6.77 -7.47 2.66
N ASP A 78 -6.03 -7.32 1.56
CA ASP A 78 -5.73 -5.99 1.03
C ASP A 78 -7.01 -5.35 0.44
N ARG A 79 -7.23 -4.06 0.74
CA ARG A 79 -8.31 -3.29 0.12
C ARG A 79 -8.13 -3.20 -1.39
N ASN A 80 -6.88 -3.08 -1.86
CA ASN A 80 -6.55 -2.97 -3.27
C ASN A 80 -6.96 -4.22 -4.04
N ASP A 81 -6.79 -5.42 -3.46
CA ASP A 81 -7.23 -6.68 -4.07
C ASP A 81 -8.72 -6.64 -4.44
N VAL A 82 -9.56 -6.09 -3.56
CA VAL A 82 -11.00 -5.97 -3.78
C VAL A 82 -11.33 -4.79 -4.71
N LEU A 83 -10.61 -3.66 -4.60
CA LEU A 83 -10.84 -2.47 -5.43
C LEU A 83 -10.44 -2.68 -6.89
N MET A 84 -9.41 -3.49 -7.16
CA MET A 84 -9.04 -3.93 -8.51
C MET A 84 -10.19 -4.66 -9.21
N LEU A 85 -11.02 -5.39 -8.47
CA LEU A 85 -12.21 -6.03 -9.04
C LEU A 85 -13.25 -5.03 -9.53
N ALA A 86 -13.22 -3.78 -9.06
CA ALA A 86 -14.06 -2.69 -9.57
C ALA A 86 -13.41 -1.88 -10.69
N GLY A 87 -12.23 -2.30 -11.18
CA GLY A 87 -11.45 -1.52 -12.16
C GLY A 87 -10.88 -0.24 -11.56
N ILE A 88 -10.89 -0.12 -10.23
CA ILE A 88 -10.27 0.99 -9.51
C ILE A 88 -8.83 0.60 -9.30
N ALA A 89 -7.97 0.96 -10.25
CA ALA A 89 -6.53 0.94 -10.03
C ALA A 89 -6.20 2.02 -9.00
N THR A 90 -6.26 1.68 -7.71
CA THR A 90 -5.45 2.40 -6.73
C THR A 90 -4.02 2.08 -7.11
N SER A 91 -3.21 3.11 -7.38
CA SER A 91 -1.79 2.95 -7.71
C SER A 91 -1.06 2.32 -6.52
N ALA A 92 -1.12 1.00 -6.44
CA ALA A 92 -0.44 0.13 -5.52
C ALA A 92 -0.07 -1.10 -6.34
N GLN A 93 1.16 -1.13 -6.83
CA GLN A 93 1.74 -2.28 -7.51
C GLN A 93 1.85 -3.45 -6.52
N PRO A 94 1.41 -4.66 -6.87
CA PRO A 94 1.61 -5.84 -6.03
C PRO A 94 3.04 -6.36 -6.27
N GLY A 95 3.87 -6.39 -5.22
CA GLY A 95 5.19 -7.02 -5.33
C GLY A 95 6.25 -6.65 -4.29
N ALA A 96 6.02 -5.70 -3.38
CA ALA A 96 7.05 -5.28 -2.42
C ALA A 96 6.56 -5.04 -0.97
N GLU A 97 5.30 -5.33 -0.65
CA GLU A 97 4.68 -4.97 0.64
C GLU A 97 4.56 -6.13 1.65
N GLU A 98 5.43 -7.15 1.63
CA GLU A 98 5.43 -8.20 2.67
C GLU A 98 6.25 -7.84 3.92
N ALA A 99 6.76 -6.60 4.03
CA ALA A 99 7.57 -6.16 5.18
C ALA A 99 6.99 -4.97 5.98
N THR A 100 5.92 -4.30 5.53
CA THR A 100 5.47 -3.01 6.10
C THR A 100 4.07 -3.08 6.70
N ARG A 101 3.80 -4.10 7.53
CA ARG A 101 2.56 -4.18 8.29
C ARG A 101 2.78 -4.43 9.78
N ALA A 102 3.71 -3.69 10.35
CA ALA A 102 3.79 -3.45 11.79
C ALA A 102 3.79 -1.93 12.01
N ASP A 103 2.70 -1.43 12.61
CA ASP A 103 2.47 -0.07 13.10
C ASP A 103 2.55 1.10 12.11
N ALA A 104 1.40 1.76 11.89
CA ALA A 104 1.30 3.06 11.22
C ALA A 104 2.06 4.20 11.94
N ASN A 105 2.69 3.92 13.09
CA ASN A 105 3.57 4.83 13.84
C ASN A 105 5.06 4.45 13.72
N LEU A 106 5.41 3.38 13.01
CA LEU A 106 6.79 2.98 12.82
C LEU A 106 7.32 3.45 11.46
N ILE A 107 8.49 4.07 11.51
CA ILE A 107 9.26 4.43 10.32
C ILE A 107 9.96 3.14 9.84
N PRO A 108 9.81 2.74 8.57
CA PRO A 108 10.50 1.56 8.05
C PRO A 108 12.01 1.69 8.25
N VAL A 109 12.63 0.63 8.76
CA VAL A 109 14.08 0.61 9.05
C VAL A 109 14.90 0.93 7.78
N ASP A 110 14.43 0.47 6.62
CA ASP A 110 15.07 0.75 5.34
C ASP A 110 15.10 2.26 5.02
N TYR A 111 14.07 3.02 5.39
CA TYR A 111 14.05 4.47 5.18
C TYR A 111 15.11 5.17 6.05
N ILE A 112 15.24 4.75 7.30
CA ILE A 112 16.26 5.27 8.22
C ILE A 112 17.66 4.94 7.68
N ALA A 113 17.88 3.69 7.27
CA ALA A 113 19.16 3.24 6.72
C ALA A 113 19.54 4.04 5.46
N THR A 114 18.59 4.27 4.55
CA THR A 114 18.83 5.06 3.34
C THR A 114 19.12 6.52 3.64
N THR A 115 18.43 7.14 4.61
CA THR A 115 18.74 8.52 5.02
C THR A 115 20.14 8.62 5.63
N VAL A 116 20.52 7.68 6.49
CA VAL A 116 21.86 7.65 7.09
C VAL A 116 22.94 7.45 6.02
N GLN A 117 22.72 6.54 5.07
CA GLN A 117 23.63 6.31 3.95
C GLN A 117 23.78 7.56 3.09
N ALA A 118 22.68 8.20 2.69
CA ALA A 118 22.73 9.40 1.88
C ALA A 118 23.42 10.56 2.59
N LEU A 119 23.26 10.65 3.91
CA LEU A 119 23.98 11.63 4.74
C LEU A 119 25.49 11.35 4.76
N ALA A 120 25.90 10.09 4.93
CA ALA A 120 27.31 9.70 4.90
C ALA A 120 27.95 10.01 3.54
N GLU A 121 27.30 9.65 2.44
CA GLU A 121 27.76 9.95 1.09
C GLU A 121 27.85 11.47 0.85
N ASN A 122 26.86 12.23 1.34
CA ASN A 122 26.89 13.69 1.21
C ASN A 122 28.03 14.33 2.01
N ILE A 123 28.32 13.84 3.22
CA ILE A 123 29.45 14.29 4.05
C ILE A 123 30.79 14.04 3.34
N GLU A 124 30.96 12.84 2.77
CA GLU A 124 32.17 12.47 2.03
C GLU A 124 32.35 13.32 0.76
N GLU A 125 31.29 13.53 -0.01
CA GLU A 125 31.33 14.29 -1.28
C GLU A 125 31.54 15.80 -1.07
N SER A 126 30.92 16.38 -0.05
CA SER A 126 30.98 17.82 0.22
C SER A 126 32.15 18.22 1.13
N GLY A 127 32.82 17.25 1.76
CA GLY A 127 33.86 17.50 2.77
C GLY A 127 33.33 18.22 4.01
N LEU A 128 32.00 18.21 4.24
CA LEU A 128 31.37 18.87 5.39
C LEU A 128 31.73 18.12 6.68
N SER A 129 32.28 18.84 7.65
CA SER A 129 32.51 18.30 8.99
C SER A 129 31.22 18.34 9.80
N VAL A 130 30.37 17.33 9.65
CA VAL A 130 29.13 17.18 10.44
C VAL A 130 29.39 16.30 11.65
N THR A 131 29.17 16.82 12.85
CA THR A 131 29.34 16.08 14.11
C THR A 131 28.30 14.96 14.24
N PRO A 132 28.57 13.89 15.02
CA PRO A 132 27.57 12.83 15.27
C PRO A 132 26.23 13.35 15.80
N GLN A 133 26.25 14.44 16.58
CA GLN A 133 25.04 15.06 17.11
C GLN A 133 24.21 15.75 16.02
N GLU A 134 24.87 16.44 15.09
CA GLU A 134 24.22 17.05 13.92
C GLU A 134 23.68 15.98 12.95
N GLN A 135 24.42 14.88 12.77
CA GLN A 135 23.93 13.73 12.00
C GLN A 135 22.64 13.15 12.60
N GLY A 136 22.60 13.00 13.93
CA GLY A 136 21.39 12.57 14.64
C GLY A 136 20.22 13.55 14.50
N ALA A 137 20.51 14.85 14.49
CA ALA A 137 19.49 15.88 14.29
C ALA A 137 18.88 15.82 12.87
N ILE A 138 19.71 15.61 11.84
CA ILE A 138 19.29 15.43 10.46
C ILE A 138 18.34 14.23 10.33
N VAL A 139 18.73 13.07 10.86
CA VAL A 139 17.90 11.86 10.83
C VAL A 139 16.59 12.10 11.58
N SER A 140 16.61 12.81 12.70
CA SER A 140 15.40 13.14 13.47
C SER A 140 14.43 14.04 12.69
N VAL A 141 14.93 15.01 11.93
CA VAL A 141 14.12 15.87 11.06
C VAL A 141 13.44 15.04 9.96
N PHE A 142 14.18 14.12 9.35
CA PHE A 142 13.63 13.19 8.37
C PHE A 142 12.51 12.33 8.99
N CYS A 143 12.76 11.74 10.16
CA CYS A 143 11.78 10.92 10.86
C CYS A 143 10.48 11.68 11.15
N ARG A 144 10.60 12.95 11.55
CA ARG A 144 9.46 13.84 11.77
C ARG A 144 8.68 14.14 10.48
N TRP A 145 9.38 14.41 9.38
CA TRP A 145 8.76 14.62 8.07
C TRP A 145 8.02 13.38 7.58
N TYR A 146 8.62 12.20 7.72
CA TYR A 146 8.00 10.94 7.34
C TYR A 146 6.68 10.74 8.10
N ASN A 147 6.70 10.95 9.41
CA ASN A 147 5.53 10.81 10.25
C ASN A 147 4.41 11.80 9.87
N ASP A 148 4.76 13.05 9.56
CA ASP A 148 3.80 14.07 9.09
C ASP A 148 3.09 13.63 7.79
N GLN A 149 3.85 13.07 6.85
CA GLN A 149 3.31 12.58 5.58
C GLN A 149 2.35 11.40 5.80
N VAL A 150 2.69 10.47 6.69
CA VAL A 150 1.84 9.34 7.05
C VAL A 150 0.56 9.80 7.76
N ILE A 151 0.66 10.76 8.69
CA ILE A 151 -0.51 11.36 9.38
C ILE A 151 -1.46 12.00 8.36
N HIS A 152 -0.94 12.61 7.31
CA HIS A 152 -1.72 13.19 6.22
C HIS A 152 -2.20 12.18 5.17
N GLY A 153 -2.05 10.87 5.42
CA GLY A 153 -2.50 9.80 4.53
C GLY A 153 -1.73 9.72 3.21
N ARG A 154 -0.56 10.37 3.13
CA ARG A 154 0.33 10.29 1.97
C ARG A 154 1.21 9.06 2.16
N LYS A 155 1.42 8.30 1.07
CA LYS A 155 2.48 7.29 1.02
C LYS A 155 3.79 8.00 0.66
N PRO A 156 4.77 8.12 1.57
CA PRO A 156 6.07 8.68 1.23
C PRO A 156 6.67 7.80 0.14
N GLN A 157 7.08 8.38 -0.99
CA GLN A 157 7.77 7.61 -2.02
C GLN A 157 9.04 6.97 -1.45
N VAL A 158 9.52 5.90 -2.08
CA VAL A 158 10.80 5.28 -1.74
C VAL A 158 11.87 6.36 -1.84
N LEU A 159 12.46 6.72 -0.70
CA LEU A 159 13.47 7.76 -0.64
C LEU A 159 14.72 7.24 -1.34
N THR A 160 15.09 7.82 -2.48
CA THR A 160 16.38 7.53 -3.10
C THR A 160 17.47 8.36 -2.45
N VAL A 161 18.74 7.96 -2.61
CA VAL A 161 19.90 8.77 -2.20
C VAL A 161 19.84 10.17 -2.81
N SER A 162 19.41 10.28 -4.07
CA SER A 162 19.24 11.57 -4.76
C SER A 162 18.17 12.45 -4.12
N ASP A 163 17.04 11.86 -3.72
CA ASP A 163 15.96 12.59 -3.03
C ASP A 163 16.42 13.03 -1.63
N ALA A 164 17.15 12.18 -0.93
CA ALA A 164 17.72 12.52 0.37
C ALA A 164 18.73 13.68 0.26
N LYS A 165 19.59 13.70 -0.76
CA LYS A 165 20.50 14.83 -1.03
C LYS A 165 19.74 16.14 -1.29
N LEU A 166 18.66 16.10 -2.06
CA LEU A 166 17.79 17.28 -2.28
C LEU A 166 17.14 17.76 -0.98
N MET A 167 16.67 16.84 -0.14
CA MET A 167 16.10 17.20 1.16
C MET A 167 17.15 17.81 2.10
N LEU A 168 18.37 17.28 2.14
CA LEU A 168 19.47 17.87 2.92
C LEU A 168 19.79 19.29 2.45
N SER A 169 19.90 19.50 1.13
CA SER A 169 20.12 20.82 0.55
C SER A 169 19.00 21.81 0.89
N LEU A 170 17.74 21.37 0.89
CA LEU A 170 16.61 22.19 1.32
C LEU A 170 16.69 22.51 2.83
N LEU A 171 17.07 21.56 3.67
CA LEU A 171 17.23 21.78 5.11
C LEU A 171 18.37 22.75 5.45
N GLU A 172 19.47 22.74 4.67
CA GLU A 172 20.51 23.78 4.72
C GLU A 172 19.94 25.14 4.33
N GLN A 173 19.18 25.21 3.23
CA GLN A 173 18.61 26.45 2.71
C GLN A 173 17.57 27.08 3.65
N PHE A 174 16.81 26.27 4.40
CA PHE A 174 15.86 26.74 5.40
C PHE A 174 16.50 27.01 6.78
N GLY A 175 17.82 26.92 6.91
CA GLY A 175 18.53 27.17 8.16
C GLY A 175 18.24 26.14 9.26
N ALA A 176 17.63 25.01 8.92
CA ALA A 176 17.37 23.92 9.87
C ALA A 176 18.65 23.20 10.30
N LEU A 177 19.73 23.38 9.54
CA LEU A 177 21.10 22.94 9.87
C LEU A 177 21.99 24.08 10.37
N SER A 178 21.43 25.28 10.56
CA SER A 178 22.14 26.46 11.07
C SER A 178 22.36 26.41 12.58
N GLY A 179 22.87 25.29 13.09
CA GLY A 179 23.49 25.15 14.40
C GLY A 179 25.01 24.92 14.32
N ALA A 180 25.54 24.65 13.13
CA ALA A 180 26.98 24.48 12.90
C ALA A 180 27.71 25.83 12.93
N GLY A 181 28.27 26.15 14.09
CA GLY A 181 29.53 26.90 14.21
C GLY A 181 29.67 28.22 13.44
N LYS A 182 29.08 29.30 13.96
CA LYS A 182 29.85 30.55 14.10
C LYS A 182 30.35 30.65 15.54
N GLN A 183 31.41 29.91 15.85
CA GLN A 183 32.34 30.33 16.91
C GLN A 183 33.55 30.99 16.23
N SER A 184 33.54 32.32 16.36
CA SER A 184 34.64 33.29 16.32
C SER A 184 35.96 32.96 15.60
N ALA A 185 36.26 33.79 14.61
CA ALA A 185 37.38 34.73 14.71
C ALA A 185 36.88 36.13 14.30
#